data_AF-A0A7C3Q5H6-F1
#
_entry.id   AF-A0A7C3Q5H6-F1
#
_cell.length_a   1.000
_cell.length_b   1.000
_cell.length_c   1.000
_cell.angle_alpha   90.00
_cell.angle_beta   90.00
_cell.angle_gamma   90.00
#
_symmetry.space_group_name_H-M   'P 1'
#
loop_
_entity.id
_entity.type
_entity.pdbx_description
1 polymer ?
#
loop_
_entity_poly.entity_id
_entity_poly.type
_entity_poly.pdbx_seq_one_letter_code
_entity_poly.pdbx_strand_id
1 'polypeptide(L)'
;MWFEISMSSFITVMFITTVFFVNKAFKELPAGSPLRYYAESHITILLLLMLYSVWHTLNRAFQWTDIIGPFMVYPEYLLIALAVLMILFSSFRLYRIYQKAKEMGLTLHE
;
A
#
# COMPACT_ATOMS: atom_id res chain seq x y z
N MET A 1 -12.11 9.94 20.48
CA MET A 1 -13.24 9.02 20.29
C MET A 1 -13.92 9.14 18.93
N TRP A 2 -14.80 10.12 18.65
CA TRP A 2 -15.52 10.18 17.35
C TRP A 2 -14.60 10.33 16.12
N PHE A 3 -13.56 11.16 16.23
CA PHE A 3 -12.57 11.33 15.15
C PHE A 3 -11.80 10.03 14.83
N GLU A 4 -11.38 9.29 15.85
CA GLU A 4 -10.65 8.02 15.69
C GLU A 4 -11.54 6.94 15.06
N ILE A 5 -12.80 6.87 15.48
CA ILE A 5 -13.79 5.94 14.91
C ILE A 5 -14.05 6.28 13.43
N SER A 6 -14.23 7.56 13.10
CA SER A 6 -14.42 8.01 11.72
C SER A 6 -13.20 7.73 10.85
N MET A 7 -11.99 7.97 11.35
CA MET A 7 -10.75 7.66 10.62
C MET A 7 -10.55 6.16 10.41
N SER A 8 -10.79 5.34 11.42
CA SER A 8 -10.71 3.87 11.30
C SER A 8 -11.74 3.33 10.28
N SER A 9 -12.97 3.85 10.31
CA SER A 9 -14.01 3.48 9.36
C SER A 9 -13.64 3.89 7.93
N PHE A 10 -13.13 5.12 7.75
CA PHE A 10 -12.66 5.61 6.45
C PHE A 10 -11.53 4.74 5.89
N ILE A 11 -10.51 4.41 6.70
CA ILE A 11 -9.40 3.54 6.30
C ILE A 11 -9.91 2.16 5.90
N THR A 12 -10.87 1.61 6.64
CA THR A 12 -11.47 0.31 6.32
C THR A 12 -12.21 0.33 4.99
N VAL A 13 -13.02 1.37 4.72
CA VAL A 13 -13.74 1.53 3.45
C VAL A 13 -12.75 1.69 2.29
N MET A 14 -11.70 2.50 2.46
CA MET A 14 -10.65 2.67 1.45
C MET A 14 -9.95 1.34 1.16
N PHE A 15 -9.63 0.56 2.19
CA PHE A 15 -9.02 -0.76 2.03
C PHE A 15 -9.90 -1.72 1.22
N ILE A 16 -11.18 -1.85 1.58
CA ILE A 16 -12.15 -2.70 0.85
C ILE A 16 -12.26 -2.23 -0.60
N THR A 17 -12.35 -0.92 -0.81
CA THR A 17 -12.45 -0.32 -2.15
C THR A 17 -11.22 -0.66 -2.98
N THR A 18 -10.01 -0.55 -2.43
CA THR A 18 -8.81 -0.90 -3.19
C THR A 18 -8.73 -2.40 -3.48
N VAL A 19 -9.07 -3.27 -2.53
CA VAL A 19 -9.13 -4.72 -2.78
C VAL A 19 -10.08 -5.05 -3.92
N PHE A 20 -11.24 -4.39 -3.98
CA PHE A 20 -12.19 -4.54 -5.08
C PHE A 20 -11.58 -4.14 -6.43
N PHE A 21 -10.96 -2.96 -6.52
CA PHE A 21 -10.33 -2.48 -7.76
C PHE A 21 -9.18 -3.39 -8.21
N VAL A 22 -8.35 -3.90 -7.29
CA VAL A 22 -7.25 -4.78 -7.68
C VAL A 22 -7.76 -6.14 -8.13
N ASN A 23 -8.78 -6.70 -7.47
CA ASN A 23 -9.42 -7.94 -7.94
C ASN A 23 -10.00 -7.78 -9.35
N LYS A 24 -10.59 -6.62 -9.65
CA LYS A 24 -11.04 -6.30 -11.01
C LYS A 24 -9.87 -6.19 -11.98
N ALA A 25 -8.80 -5.50 -11.59
CA ALA A 25 -7.58 -5.39 -12.38
C ALA A 25 -6.96 -6.77 -12.68
N PHE A 26 -6.99 -7.73 -11.76
CA PHE A 26 -6.50 -9.09 -12.02
C PHE A 26 -7.32 -9.88 -13.04
N LYS A 27 -8.63 -9.63 -13.12
CA LYS A 27 -9.51 -10.27 -14.09
C LYS A 27 -9.36 -9.67 -15.48
N GLU A 28 -9.14 -8.36 -15.56
CA GLU A 28 -9.08 -7.62 -16.83
C GLU A 28 -7.66 -7.53 -17.41
N LEU A 29 -6.62 -7.62 -16.56
CA LEU A 29 -5.23 -7.49 -17.01
C LEU A 29 -4.55 -8.85 -17.24
N PRO A 30 -3.93 -9.05 -18.42
CA PRO A 30 -3.23 -10.29 -18.72
C PRO A 30 -2.09 -10.56 -17.73
N ALA A 31 -1.89 -11.83 -17.41
CA ALA A 31 -0.79 -12.29 -16.57
C ALA A 31 0.55 -11.84 -17.16
N GLY A 32 1.44 -11.30 -16.33
CA GLY A 32 2.73 -10.76 -16.76
C GLY A 32 2.68 -9.37 -17.38
N SER A 33 1.52 -8.73 -17.51
CA SER A 33 1.46 -7.35 -18.00
C SER A 33 2.06 -6.37 -16.98
N PRO A 34 2.75 -5.30 -17.44
CA PRO A 34 3.30 -4.27 -16.55
C PRO A 34 2.26 -3.63 -15.61
N LEU A 35 1.02 -3.48 -16.10
CA LEU A 35 -0.10 -2.94 -15.31
C LEU A 35 -0.54 -3.91 -14.21
N ARG A 36 -0.52 -5.22 -14.45
CA ARG A 36 -0.83 -6.22 -13.43
C ARG A 36 0.21 -6.21 -12.32
N TYR A 37 1.50 -6.15 -12.66
CA TYR A 37 2.57 -6.02 -11.65
C TYR A 37 2.46 -4.74 -10.81
N TYR A 38 1.97 -3.65 -11.40
CA TYR A 38 1.67 -2.43 -10.65
C TYR A 38 0.52 -2.65 -9.65
N ALA A 39 -0.56 -3.31 -10.08
CA ALA A 39 -1.69 -3.64 -9.21
C ALA A 39 -1.28 -4.59 -8.06
N GLU A 40 -0.42 -5.57 -8.33
CA GLU A 40 0.16 -6.46 -7.30
C GLU A 40 0.97 -5.67 -6.26
N SER A 41 1.83 -4.77 -6.74
CA SER A 41 2.64 -3.91 -5.86
C SER A 41 1.75 -3.07 -4.96
N HIS A 42 0.61 -2.58 -5.48
CA HIS A 42 -0.40 -1.84 -4.71
C HIS A 42 -1.03 -2.67 -3.58
N ILE A 43 -1.39 -3.94 -3.82
CA ILE A 43 -1.88 -4.81 -2.74
C ILE A 43 -0.81 -4.98 -1.66
N THR A 44 0.44 -5.24 -2.06
CA THR A 44 1.51 -5.45 -1.08
C THR A 44 1.74 -4.21 -0.22
N ILE A 45 1.69 -3.01 -0.81
CA ILE A 45 1.76 -1.74 -0.07
C ILE A 45 0.61 -1.65 0.96
N LEU A 46 -0.62 -1.93 0.54
CA LEU A 46 -1.77 -1.90 1.44
C LEU A 46 -1.68 -2.92 2.56
N LEU A 47 -1.18 -4.12 2.26
CA LEU A 47 -0.96 -5.15 3.27
C LEU A 47 0.06 -4.68 4.31
N LEU A 48 1.17 -4.07 3.88
CA LEU A 48 2.18 -3.53 4.80
C LEU A 48 1.62 -2.42 5.68
N LEU A 49 0.84 -1.50 5.10
CA LEU A 49 0.18 -0.43 5.85
C LEU A 49 -0.89 -0.96 6.82
N MET A 50 -1.62 -2.01 6.43
CA MET A 50 -2.59 -2.68 7.30
C MET A 50 -1.88 -3.36 8.47
N LEU A 51 -0.78 -4.08 8.22
CA LEU A 51 0.04 -4.70 9.26
C LEU A 51 0.64 -3.64 10.20
N TYR A 52 1.11 -2.51 9.66
CA TYR A 52 1.56 -1.36 10.45
C TYR A 52 0.44 -0.88 11.38
N SER A 53 -0.76 -0.68 10.83
CA SER A 53 -1.91 -0.20 11.59
C SER A 53 -2.29 -1.16 12.73
N VAL A 54 -2.39 -2.45 12.43
CA VAL A 54 -2.67 -3.50 13.42
C VAL A 54 -1.59 -3.53 14.50
N TRP A 55 -0.31 -3.53 14.12
CA TRP A 55 0.78 -3.52 15.08
C TRP A 55 0.76 -2.29 15.96
N HIS A 56 0.59 -1.10 15.39
CA HIS A 56 0.51 0.16 16.11
C HIS A 56 -0.65 0.15 17.11
N THR A 57 -1.83 -0.30 16.70
CA THR A 57 -2.99 -0.44 17.58
C THR A 57 -2.73 -1.41 18.73
N LEU A 58 -2.16 -2.59 18.46
CA LEU A 58 -1.84 -3.58 19.50
C LEU A 58 -0.78 -3.03 20.47
N ASN A 59 0.29 -2.44 19.96
CA ASN A 59 1.36 -1.87 20.77
C ASN A 59 0.82 -0.79 21.74
N ARG A 60 -0.09 0.06 21.26
CA ARG A 60 -0.75 1.09 22.07
C ARG A 60 -1.76 0.50 23.05
N ALA A 61 -2.61 -0.42 22.61
CA ALA A 61 -3.66 -1.01 23.45
C ALA A 61 -3.10 -1.82 24.61
N PHE A 62 -2.01 -2.56 24.38
CA PHE A 62 -1.35 -3.38 25.39
C PHE A 62 -0.16 -2.69 26.07
N GLN A 63 0.15 -1.44 25.70
CA GLN A 63 1.29 -0.67 26.24
C GLN A 63 2.61 -1.47 26.16
N TRP A 64 2.81 -2.23 25.07
CA TRP A 64 3.97 -3.12 24.97
C TRP A 64 5.30 -2.37 25.02
N THR A 65 5.38 -1.14 24.49
CA THR A 65 6.56 -0.28 24.64
C THR A 65 6.95 -0.07 26.10
N ASP A 66 5.96 0.08 26.99
CA ASP A 66 6.19 0.37 28.42
C ASP A 66 6.46 -0.91 29.22
N ILE A 67 5.80 -2.02 28.87
CA ILE A 67 5.89 -3.30 29.59
C ILE A 67 7.13 -4.11 29.16
N ILE A 68 7.36 -4.20 27.85
CA ILE A 68 8.35 -5.09 27.25
C ILE A 68 9.63 -4.31 26.91
N GLY A 69 9.49 -3.06 26.46
CA GLY A 69 10.59 -2.14 26.22
C GLY A 69 10.53 -1.45 24.85
N PRO A 70 11.49 -0.53 24.59
CA PRO A 70 11.45 0.38 23.44
C PRO A 70 11.60 -0.32 22.08
N PHE A 71 12.09 -1.56 22.04
CA PHE A 71 12.24 -2.32 20.79
C PHE A 71 10.90 -2.73 20.16
N MET A 72 9.80 -2.68 20.91
CA MET A 72 8.45 -2.96 20.38
C MET A 72 7.98 -1.93 19.34
N VAL A 73 8.70 -0.81 19.19
CA VAL A 73 8.48 0.18 18.13
C VAL A 73 9.15 -0.22 16.81
N TYR A 74 10.16 -1.10 16.80
CA TYR A 74 10.87 -1.44 15.57
C TYR A 74 10.02 -2.08 14.47
N PRO A 75 9.06 -2.97 14.75
CA PRO A 75 8.21 -3.53 13.70
C PRO A 75 7.38 -2.46 13.00
N GLU A 76 6.94 -1.43 13.72
CA GLU A 76 6.24 -0.27 13.16
C GLU A 76 7.11 0.44 12.11
N TYR A 77 8.36 0.75 12.47
CA TYR A 77 9.32 1.39 11.57
C TYR A 77 9.68 0.51 10.36
N LEU A 78 9.83 -0.80 10.57
CA LEU A 78 10.15 -1.72 9.49
C LEU A 78 9.01 -1.80 8.47
N LEU A 79 7.76 -1.94 8.93
CA LEU A 79 6.59 -2.06 8.07
C LEU A 79 6.37 -0.79 7.24
N ILE A 80 6.52 0.39 7.84
CA ILE A 80 6.37 1.65 7.11
C ILE A 80 7.53 1.90 6.15
N ALA A 81 8.76 1.56 6.52
CA ALA A 81 9.92 1.66 5.64
C ALA A 81 9.76 0.76 4.40
N LEU A 82 9.31 -0.48 4.58
CA LEU A 82 9.02 -1.40 3.48
C LEU A 82 7.88 -0.87 2.59
N ALA A 83 6.83 -0.31 3.19
CA ALA A 83 5.73 0.28 2.43
C ALA A 83 6.22 1.44 1.56
N VAL A 84 7.05 2.34 2.10
CA VAL A 84 7.64 3.47 1.37
C VAL A 84 8.56 2.99 0.24
N LEU A 85 9.40 1.98 0.49
CA LEU A 85 10.26 1.39 -0.54
C LEU A 85 9.43 0.78 -1.68
N MET A 86 8.35 0.09 -1.35
CA MET A 86 7.44 -0.48 -2.35
C MET A 86 6.71 0.61 -3.15
N ILE A 87 6.31 1.72 -2.52
CA ILE A 87 5.75 2.88 -3.22
C ILE A 87 6.77 3.44 -4.23
N LEU A 88 8.02 3.65 -3.82
CA LEU A 88 9.08 4.15 -4.71
C LEU A 88 9.28 3.21 -5.91
N PHE A 89 9.35 1.91 -5.65
CA PHE A 89 9.50 0.90 -6.70
C PHE A 89 8.30 0.85 -7.64
N SER A 90 7.09 0.94 -7.11
CA SER A 90 5.84 0.98 -7.89
C SER A 90 5.77 2.24 -8.76
N SER A 91 6.15 3.40 -8.23
CA SER A 91 6.22 4.67 -8.97
C SER A 91 7.25 4.62 -10.09
N PHE A 92 8.42 4.02 -9.84
CA PHE A 92 9.43 3.83 -10.88
C PHE A 92 8.94 2.90 -12.00
N ARG A 93 8.20 1.84 -11.69
CA ARG A 93 7.56 0.98 -12.68
C ARG A 93 6.52 1.72 -13.51
N LEU A 94 5.68 2.54 -12.86
CA LEU A 94 4.69 3.36 -13.55
C LEU A 94 5.36 4.35 -14.53
N TYR A 95 6.44 4.99 -14.11
CA TYR A 95 7.23 5.87 -14.97
C TYR A 95 7.78 5.15 -16.21
N ARG A 96 8.26 3.90 -16.05
CA ARG A 96 8.70 3.09 -17.20
C ARG A 96 7.56 2.74 -18.15
N ILE A 97 6.36 2.49 -17.64
CA ILE A 97 5.18 2.26 -18.48
C ILE A 97 4.85 3.53 -19.28
N TYR A 98 4.88 4.69 -18.62
CA TYR A 98 4.69 5.98 -19.27
C TYR A 98 5.72 6.25 -20.38
N GLN A 99 7.02 6.03 -20.11
CA GLN A 99 8.06 6.19 -21.13
C GLN A 99 7.83 5.31 -22.36
N LYS A 100 7.48 4.03 -22.16
CA LYS A 100 7.13 3.13 -23.27
C LYS A 100 5.89 3.61 -24.04
N ALA A 101 4.87 4.09 -23.35
CA ALA A 101 3.68 4.64 -23.99
C ALA A 101 4.01 5.89 -24.83
N LYS A 102 4.93 6.73 -24.34
CA LYS A 102 5.44 7.90 -25.06
C LYS A 102 6.23 7.52 -26.31
N GLU A 103 7.12 6.54 -26.22
CA GLU A 103 7.87 5.98 -27.36
C GLU A 103 6.95 5.42 -28.45
N MET A 104 5.81 4.83 -28.06
CA MET A 104 4.82 4.27 -28.97
C MET A 104 3.85 5.33 -29.56
N GLY A 105 3.99 6.61 -29.20
CA GLY A 105 3.07 7.66 -29.66
C GLY A 105 1.64 7.54 -29.11
N LEU A 106 1.45 6.72 -28.06
CA LEU A 106 0.14 6.47 -27.42
C LEU A 106 -0.21 7.54 -26.37
N THR A 107 0.75 8.40 -26.03
CA THR A 107 0.49 9.60 -25.24
C THR A 107 0.21 10.75 -26.18
N LEU A 108 -0.98 11.37 -26.08
CA LEU A 108 -1.29 12.59 -26.81
C LEU A 108 -0.19 13.62 -26.58
N HIS A 109 0.34 14.13 -27.69
CA HIS A 109 1.34 15.18 -27.77
C HIS A 109 1.09 16.29 -26.75
N GLU A 110 2.11 16.58 -25.93
CA GLU A 110 2.41 17.98 -25.58
C GLU A 110 2.99 18.67 -26.82
#